data_AF-K1Y154-F1
#
_entry.id   AF-K1Y154-F1
#
_cell.length_a   1.000
_cell.length_b   1.000
_cell.length_c   1.000
_cell.angle_alpha   90.00
_cell.angle_beta   90.00
_cell.angle_gamma   90.00
#
_symmetry.space_group_name_H-M   'P 1'
#
loop_
_entity.id
_entity.type
_entity.pdbx_description
1 polymer ?
#
loop_
_entity_poly.entity_id
_entity_poly.type
_entity_poly.pdbx_seq_one_letter_code
_entity_poly.pdbx_strand_id
1 'polypeptide(L)'
;VADKFLAAYMYQMSKQLGPYIPLIIVNCIIICRCEVCASKQSVGPAIADALGQSLGFCLALLSISTIREILGSGTWLGFRVMPLGWPDWVIMVLPPGAFLTFGLLIGTINWVTTGLKNRNRDNGN
;
A
#
# COMPACT_ATOMS: atom_id res chain seq x y z
N VAL A 1 13.77 -14.16 -15.72
CA VAL A 1 15.08 -13.45 -15.59
C VAL A 1 15.30 -12.94 -14.18
N ALA A 2 14.41 -12.11 -13.62
CA ALA A 2 14.58 -11.55 -12.27
C ALA A 2 14.80 -12.61 -11.16
N ASP A 3 13.98 -13.67 -11.12
CA ASP A 3 14.13 -14.77 -10.14
C ASP A 3 15.48 -15.50 -10.24
N LYS A 4 16.01 -15.68 -11.46
CA LYS A 4 17.33 -16.32 -11.67
C LYS A 4 18.50 -15.42 -11.25
N PHE A 5 18.35 -14.10 -11.34
CA PHE A 5 19.33 -13.14 -10.82
C PHE A 5 19.33 -13.11 -9.28
N LEU A 6 18.15 -13.15 -8.65
CA LEU A 6 17.98 -13.21 -7.20
C LEU A 6 18.54 -14.53 -6.62
N ALA A 7 18.29 -15.66 -7.27
CA ALA A 7 18.83 -16.96 -6.86
C ALA A 7 20.37 -17.02 -6.91
N ALA A 8 21.01 -16.24 -7.80
CA ALA A 8 22.45 -16.22 -7.97
C ALA A 8 23.18 -15.33 -6.94
N TYR A 9 22.60 -14.20 -6.54
CA TYR A 9 23.23 -13.29 -5.58
C TYR A 9 22.73 -13.48 -4.14
N MET A 10 21.46 -13.82 -3.89
CA MET A 10 20.87 -13.90 -2.54
C MET A 10 19.79 -15.00 -2.43
N TYR A 11 20.23 -16.26 -2.32
CA TYR A 11 19.35 -17.44 -2.34
C TYR A 11 18.26 -17.47 -1.25
N GLN A 12 18.58 -17.10 -0.01
CA GLN A 12 17.61 -17.07 1.11
C GLN A 12 16.46 -16.09 0.86
N MET A 13 16.77 -14.92 0.30
CA MET A 13 15.79 -13.88 0.00
C MET A 13 14.97 -14.23 -1.25
N SER A 14 15.59 -14.88 -2.25
CA SER A 14 14.90 -15.40 -3.45
C SER A 14 13.80 -16.39 -3.10
N LYS A 15 14.01 -17.24 -2.08
CA LYS A 15 13.00 -18.25 -1.67
C LYS A 15 11.74 -17.61 -1.08
N GLN A 16 11.88 -16.51 -0.35
CA GLN A 16 10.72 -15.78 0.21
C GLN A 16 10.05 -14.87 -0.82
N LEU A 17 10.81 -14.25 -1.73
CA LEU A 17 10.26 -13.40 -2.79
C LEU A 17 9.65 -14.17 -3.97
N GLY A 18 10.02 -15.44 -4.15
CA GLY A 18 9.59 -16.28 -5.27
C GLY A 18 8.08 -16.29 -5.52
N PRO A 19 7.22 -16.48 -4.49
CA PRO A 19 5.77 -16.43 -4.65
C PRO A 19 5.22 -15.02 -4.96
N TYR A 20 5.94 -13.95 -4.60
CA TYR A 20 5.51 -12.59 -4.85
C TYR A 20 5.82 -12.11 -6.27
N ILE A 21 6.84 -12.67 -6.94
CA ILE A 21 7.16 -12.34 -8.35
C ILE A 21 5.95 -12.53 -9.28
N PRO A 22 5.25 -13.68 -9.26
CA PRO A 22 4.02 -13.87 -10.04
C PRO A 22 2.90 -12.90 -9.63
N LEU A 23 2.74 -12.61 -8.34
CA LEU A 23 1.72 -11.66 -7.88
C LEU A 23 2.00 -10.22 -8.33
N ILE A 24 3.27 -9.83 -8.44
CA ILE A 24 3.68 -8.51 -8.92
C ILE A 24 3.38 -8.39 -10.42
N ILE A 25 3.70 -9.40 -11.24
CA ILE A 25 3.46 -9.32 -12.69
C ILE A 25 1.96 -9.28 -13.04
N VAL A 26 1.10 -9.92 -12.25
CA VAL A 26 -0.36 -9.89 -12.47
C VAL A 26 -1.04 -8.73 -11.77
N ASN A 27 -0.29 -7.85 -11.11
CA ASN A 27 -0.89 -6.75 -10.38
C ASN A 27 -1.64 -5.83 -11.34
N CYS A 28 -2.92 -5.62 -11.05
CA CYS A 28 -3.83 -4.85 -11.89
C CYS A 28 -3.37 -3.40 -12.10
N ILE A 29 -2.65 -2.78 -11.14
CA ILE A 29 -2.14 -1.41 -11.28
C ILE A 29 -1.05 -1.33 -12.36
N ILE A 30 -0.22 -2.37 -12.46
CA ILE A 30 0.88 -2.43 -13.42
C ILE A 30 0.32 -2.71 -14.81
N ILE A 31 -0.55 -3.72 -14.95
CA ILE A 31 -1.18 -4.07 -16.24
C ILE A 31 -1.97 -2.89 -16.80
N CYS A 32 -2.84 -2.26 -15.99
CA CYS A 32 -3.65 -1.13 -16.42
C CYS A 32 -2.79 0.06 -16.85
N ARG A 33 -1.69 0.35 -16.15
CA ARG A 33 -0.79 1.45 -16.53
C ARG A 33 0.05 1.12 -17.76
N CYS A 34 0.46 -0.13 -17.95
CA CYS A 34 1.09 -0.56 -19.19
C CYS A 34 0.17 -0.35 -20.40
N GLU A 35 -1.11 -0.68 -20.28
CA GLU A 35 -2.10 -0.50 -21.34
C GLU A 35 -2.35 0.99 -21.66
N VAL A 36 -2.53 1.81 -20.62
CA VAL A 36 -2.82 3.25 -20.78
C VAL A 36 -1.58 4.03 -21.25
N CYS A 37 -0.39 3.74 -20.74
CA CYS A 37 0.83 4.47 -21.08
C CYS A 37 1.36 4.10 -22.47
N ALA A 38 1.26 2.82 -22.87
CA ALA A 38 1.64 2.40 -24.22
C ALA A 38 0.74 3.02 -25.31
N SER A 39 -0.52 3.31 -24.97
CA SER A 39 -1.47 3.91 -25.91
C SER A 39 -1.28 5.42 -26.10
N LYS A 40 -0.75 6.18 -25.11
CA LYS A 40 -0.92 7.65 -25.09
C LYS A 40 0.28 8.50 -24.62
N GLN A 41 1.35 7.94 -24.05
CA GLN A 41 2.35 8.72 -23.31
C GLN A 41 3.80 8.44 -23.80
N SER A 42 4.65 9.48 -23.87
CA SER A 42 6.09 9.33 -24.12
C SER A 42 6.83 8.78 -22.88
N VAL A 43 8.02 8.20 -23.09
CA VAL A 43 8.76 7.43 -22.05
C VAL A 43 9.10 8.27 -20.80
N GLY A 44 9.46 9.54 -20.97
CA GLY A 44 9.82 10.45 -19.86
C GLY A 44 8.70 10.63 -18.83
N PRO A 45 7.52 11.17 -19.21
CA PRO A 45 6.39 11.34 -18.30
C PRO A 45 5.82 10.01 -17.78
N ALA A 46 5.96 8.90 -18.51
CA ALA A 46 5.56 7.58 -18.02
C ALA A 46 6.39 7.11 -16.81
N ILE A 47 7.69 7.42 -16.77
CA ILE A 47 8.55 7.08 -15.62
C ILE A 47 8.16 7.87 -14.37
N ALA A 48 7.90 9.17 -14.52
CA ALA A 48 7.48 10.02 -13.40
C ALA A 48 6.13 9.58 -12.82
N ASP A 49 5.17 9.21 -13.67
CA ASP A 49 3.87 8.67 -13.26
C ASP A 49 4.00 7.32 -12.55
N ALA A 50 4.82 6.41 -13.08
CA ALA A 50 5.08 5.11 -12.45
C ALA A 50 5.72 5.26 -11.05
N LEU A 51 6.66 6.19 -10.89
CA LEU A 51 7.26 6.49 -9.59
C LEU A 51 6.24 7.08 -8.60
N GLY A 52 5.42 8.03 -9.04
CA GLY A 52 4.38 8.62 -8.21
C GLY A 52 3.35 7.59 -7.73
N GLN A 53 2.88 6.72 -8.62
CA GLN A 53 1.92 5.67 -8.30
C GLN A 53 2.51 4.63 -7.33
N SER A 54 3.77 4.25 -7.52
CA SER A 54 4.47 3.29 -6.65
C SER A 54 4.71 3.85 -5.24
N LEU A 55 5.14 5.10 -5.15
CA LEU A 55 5.34 5.81 -3.88
C LEU A 55 4.01 6.00 -3.13
N GLY A 56 2.96 6.41 -3.83
CA GLY A 56 1.61 6.54 -3.24
C GLY A 56 1.08 5.20 -2.71
N PHE A 57 1.25 4.13 -3.47
CA PHE A 57 0.86 2.79 -3.04
C PHE A 57 1.66 2.32 -1.81
N CYS A 58 2.97 2.56 -1.78
CA CYS A 58 3.82 2.26 -0.63
C CYS A 58 3.37 3.02 0.63
N LEU A 59 3.12 4.33 0.52
CA LEU A 59 2.64 5.15 1.64
C LEU A 59 1.26 4.72 2.14
N ALA A 60 0.36 4.34 1.23
CA ALA A 60 -0.95 3.80 1.60
C ALA A 60 -0.82 2.49 2.38
N LEU A 61 0.00 1.55 1.88
CA LEU A 61 0.24 0.27 2.56
C LEU A 61 0.92 0.46 3.92
N LEU A 62 1.90 1.37 4.05
CA LEU A 62 2.55 1.67 5.32
C LEU A 62 1.56 2.23 6.35
N SER A 63 0.69 3.14 5.93
CA SER A 63 -0.34 3.72 6.80
C SER A 63 -1.31 2.64 7.31
N ILE A 64 -1.79 1.77 6.40
CA ILE A 64 -2.67 0.65 6.74
C ILE A 64 -1.95 -0.36 7.65
N SER A 65 -0.70 -0.70 7.33
CA SER A 65 0.11 -1.63 8.11
C SER A 65 0.34 -1.12 9.53
N THR A 66 0.59 0.18 9.69
CA THR A 66 0.78 0.81 11.01
C THR A 66 -0.47 0.66 11.87
N ILE A 67 -1.64 0.99 11.32
CA ILE A 67 -2.92 0.86 12.03
C ILE A 67 -3.19 -0.62 12.38
N ARG A 68 -2.90 -1.55 11.46
CA ARG A 68 -3.13 -2.98 11.66
C ARG A 68 -2.16 -3.63 12.64
N GLU A 69 -0.91 -3.18 12.70
CA GLU A 69 0.09 -3.70 13.64
C GLU A 69 -0.28 -3.27 15.07
N ILE A 70 -0.66 -2.00 15.25
CA ILE A 70 -1.09 -1.47 16.55
C ILE A 70 -2.36 -2.18 17.03
N LEU A 71 -3.36 -2.36 16.16
CA LEU A 71 -4.64 -2.98 16.54
C LEU A 71 -4.60 -4.52 16.60
N GLY A 72 -3.69 -5.16 15.87
CA GLY A 72 -3.59 -6.62 15.79
C GLY A 72 -2.79 -7.22 16.94
N SER A 73 -1.57 -6.73 17.17
CA SER A 73 -0.62 -7.29 18.15
C SER A 73 -0.22 -6.31 19.26
N GLY A 74 -0.74 -5.07 19.24
CA GLY A 74 -0.37 -4.05 20.23
C GLY A 74 1.11 -3.62 20.14
N THR A 75 1.77 -3.92 19.02
CA THR A 75 3.16 -3.57 18.74
C THR A 75 3.23 -2.49 17.68
N TRP A 76 4.29 -1.71 17.72
CA TRP A 76 4.63 -0.77 16.65
C TRP A 76 6.09 -0.96 16.28
N LEU A 77 6.33 -1.39 15.04
CA LEU A 77 7.65 -1.71 14.51
C LEU A 77 8.42 -2.72 15.40
N GLY A 78 7.68 -3.68 15.98
CA GLY A 78 8.23 -4.69 16.89
C GLY A 78 8.47 -4.23 18.35
N PHE A 79 8.22 -2.96 18.68
CA PHE A 79 8.20 -2.50 20.07
C PHE A 79 6.80 -2.65 20.66
N ARG A 80 6.70 -3.27 21.84
CA ARG A 80 5.41 -3.46 22.52
C ARG A 80 4.97 -2.16 23.19
N VAL A 81 3.96 -1.51 22.64
CA VAL A 81 3.44 -0.22 23.13
C VAL A 81 2.26 -0.42 24.09
N MET A 82 1.53 -1.54 23.96
CA MET A 82 0.31 -1.83 24.73
C MET A 82 0.56 -2.84 25.90
N PRO A 83 -0.18 -2.77 27.03
CA PRO A 83 0.06 -3.61 28.22
C PRO A 83 -0.14 -5.11 27.98
N LEU A 84 0.43 -5.93 28.87
CA LEU A 84 0.53 -7.40 28.74
C LEU A 84 -0.79 -8.18 28.53
N GLY A 85 -1.95 -7.55 28.75
CA GLY A 85 -3.27 -8.21 28.76
C GLY A 85 -4.20 -7.85 27.61
N TRP A 86 -3.72 -7.18 26.55
CA TRP A 86 -4.58 -6.93 25.38
C TRP A 86 -4.74 -8.22 24.56
N PRO A 87 -5.97 -8.69 24.29
CA PRO A 87 -6.17 -9.87 23.46
C PRO A 87 -5.76 -9.51 22.03
N ASP A 88 -4.94 -10.35 21.40
CA ASP A 88 -4.57 -10.18 20.00
C ASP A 88 -5.82 -10.23 19.14
N TRP A 89 -6.15 -9.12 18.47
CA TRP A 89 -7.29 -9.07 17.56
C TRP A 89 -6.91 -9.71 16.24
N VAL A 90 -6.88 -11.04 16.22
CA VAL A 90 -6.56 -11.89 15.06
C VAL A 90 -7.40 -11.50 13.84
N ILE A 91 -8.64 -11.04 14.05
CA ILE A 91 -9.53 -10.55 13.00
C ILE A 91 -8.93 -9.40 12.17
N MET A 92 -8.08 -8.57 12.77
CA MET A 92 -7.43 -7.43 12.12
C MET A 92 -6.24 -7.85 11.26
N VAL A 93 -5.62 -9.00 11.57
CA VAL A 93 -4.53 -9.61 10.81
C VAL A 93 -5.06 -10.37 9.58
N LEU A 94 -6.29 -10.87 9.64
CA LEU A 94 -6.93 -11.55 8.53
C LEU A 94 -7.31 -10.59 7.37
N PRO A 95 -7.49 -11.11 6.14
CA PRO A 95 -7.94 -10.33 4.98
C PRO A 95 -9.15 -9.40 5.23
N PRO A 96 -10.24 -9.80 5.92
CA PRO A 96 -11.34 -8.89 6.27
C PRO A 96 -10.92 -7.61 7.03
N GLY A 97 -9.95 -7.70 7.94
CA GLY A 97 -9.45 -6.53 8.69
C GLY A 97 -8.70 -5.53 7.80
N ALA A 98 -8.03 -6.02 6.76
CA ALA A 98 -7.36 -5.17 5.78
C ALA A 98 -8.36 -4.35 4.96
N PHE A 99 -9.47 -4.95 4.50
CA PHE A 99 -10.51 -4.24 3.75
C PHE A 99 -11.24 -3.20 4.61
N LEU A 100 -11.51 -3.51 5.87
CA LEU A 100 -12.14 -2.57 6.80
C LEU A 100 -11.25 -1.35 7.05
N THR A 101 -9.97 -1.57 7.34
CA THR A 101 -9.00 -0.49 7.57
C THR A 101 -8.83 0.36 6.30
N PHE A 102 -8.77 -0.27 5.14
CA PHE A 102 -8.68 0.42 3.85
C PHE A 102 -9.90 1.31 3.57
N GLY A 103 -11.11 0.77 3.80
CA GLY A 103 -12.35 1.53 3.64
C GLY A 103 -12.44 2.73 4.59
N LEU A 104 -12.03 2.56 5.85
CA LEU A 104 -12.02 3.64 6.84
C LEU A 104 -10.97 4.71 6.52
N LEU A 105 -9.79 4.31 6.05
CA LEU A 105 -8.75 5.23 5.59
C LEU A 105 -9.25 6.10 4.43
N ILE A 106 -9.83 5.47 3.39
CA ILE A 106 -10.39 6.20 2.25
C ILE A 106 -11.55 7.10 2.69
N GLY A 107 -12.44 6.62 3.55
CA GLY A 107 -13.53 7.42 4.10
C GLY A 107 -13.04 8.67 4.82
N THR A 108 -12.00 8.53 5.64
CA THR A 108 -11.36 9.64 6.36
C THR A 108 -10.72 10.63 5.40
N ILE A 109 -9.95 10.15 4.42
CA ILE A 109 -9.32 11.01 3.41
C ILE A 109 -10.36 11.77 2.60
N ASN A 110 -11.45 11.10 2.18
CA ASN A 110 -12.52 11.73 1.42
C ASN A 110 -13.28 12.77 2.24
N TRP A 111 -13.54 12.49 3.52
CA TRP A 111 -14.17 13.44 4.43
C TRP A 111 -13.31 14.69 4.63
N VAL A 112 -12.01 14.53 4.91
CA VAL A 112 -11.05 15.63 5.03
C VAL A 112 -10.96 16.43 3.73
N THR A 113 -10.85 15.76 2.58
CA THR A 113 -10.75 16.40 1.26
C THR A 113 -12.03 17.17 0.92
N THR A 114 -13.20 16.61 1.20
CA THR A 114 -14.49 17.27 0.98
C THR A 114 -14.65 18.49 1.89
N GLY A 115 -14.24 18.40 3.15
CA GLY A 115 -14.22 19.51 4.09
C GLY A 115 -13.29 20.65 3.64
N LEU A 116 -12.08 20.31 3.18
CA LEU A 116 -11.13 21.29 2.64
C LEU A 116 -11.65 21.95 1.35
N LYS A 117 -12.31 21.18 0.47
CA LYS A 117 -12.91 21.69 -0.77
C LYS A 117 -14.05 22.66 -0.49
N ASN A 118 -14.90 22.36 0.50
CA ASN A 118 -15.96 23.28 0.93
C ASN A 118 -15.40 24.58 1.51
N ARG A 119 -14.32 24.52 2.30
CA ARG A 119 -13.66 25.71 2.86
C ARG A 119 -12.98 26.58 1.80
N ASN A 120 -12.46 25.98 0.72
CA ASN A 120 -11.85 26.70 -0.40
C ASN A 120 -12.91 27.36 -1.30
N ARG A 121 -14.12 26.81 -1.36
CA ARG A 121 -15.25 27.40 -2.09
C ARG A 121 -15.86 28.62 -1.36
N ASP A 122 -15.72 28.69 -0.04
CA ASP A 122 -16.16 29.82 0.79
C ASP A 122 -15.18 31.01 0.75
N ASN A 123 -13.86 30.74 0.65
CA ASN A 123 -12.82 31.77 0.53
C ASN A 123 -12.64 32.37 -0.88
N GLY A 124 -13.43 31.90 -1.87
CA GLY A 124 -13.35 32.31 -3.28
C GLY A 124 -14.57 33.07 -3.79
N ASN A 125 -15.53 33.41 -2.91
CA ASN A 125 -16.66 34.30 -3.18
C ASN A 125 -16.48 35.63 -2.44
#